data_AF-A0A968CRS3-F1
#
_entry.id   AF-A0A968CRS3-F1
#
_cell.length_a   1.000
_cell.length_b   1.000
_cell.length_c   1.000
_cell.angle_alpha   90.00
_cell.angle_beta   90.00
_cell.angle_gamma   90.00
#
_symmetry.space_group_name_H-M   'P 1'
#
loop_
_entity.id
_entity.type
_entity.pdbx_description
1 polymer ?
#
loop_
_entity_poly.entity_id
_entity_poly.type
_entity_poly.pdbx_seq_one_letter_code
_entity_poly.pdbx_strand_id
1 'polypeptide(L)'
;MNKEDIKKLAQNKNFISGIYNYCDRWCERCPFTSRCMNFAMTREYSDDPEANDINNEKFWQSLSEIFKVTRELLEESAEEMGIDLDSIDYEEASRDEGIKDKIAKNHSCCKAAKRY
;
A
#
# COMPACT_ATOMS: atom_id res chain seq x y z
N MET A 1 -13.69 9.25 0.82
CA MET A 1 -13.23 9.38 2.22
C MET A 1 -12.09 10.39 2.29
N ASN A 2 -12.04 11.20 3.34
CA ASN A 2 -10.92 12.12 3.59
C ASN A 2 -9.89 11.50 4.56
N LYS A 3 -8.80 12.22 4.82
CA LYS A 3 -7.72 11.81 5.73
C LYS A 3 -8.20 11.46 7.15
N GLU A 4 -9.12 12.25 7.71
CA GLU A 4 -9.61 12.08 9.07
C GLU A 4 -10.51 10.85 9.21
N ASP A 5 -11.30 10.52 8.18
CA ASP A 5 -12.09 9.29 8.13
C ASP A 5 -11.19 8.05 8.23
N ILE A 6 -10.07 8.05 7.51
CA ILE A 6 -9.09 6.96 7.51
C ILE A 6 -8.42 6.85 8.89
N LYS A 7 -7.98 7.96 9.48
CA LYS A 7 -7.39 7.97 10.83
C LYS A 7 -8.36 7.44 11.88
N LYS A 8 -9.63 7.84 11.81
CA LYS A 8 -10.68 7.34 12.70
C LYS A 8 -10.88 5.83 12.57
N LEU A 9 -10.89 5.30 11.34
CA LEU A 9 -10.96 3.85 11.11
C LEU A 9 -9.72 3.12 11.66
N ALA A 10 -8.52 3.69 11.48
CA ALA A 10 -7.28 3.12 11.97
C ALA A 10 -7.25 2.97 13.51
N GLN A 11 -7.97 3.82 14.24
CA GLN A 11 -8.08 3.75 15.70
C GLN A 11 -9.05 2.66 16.20
N ASN A 12 -9.78 1.99 15.32
CA ASN A 12 -10.72 0.95 15.70
C ASN A 12 -9.99 -0.32 16.19
N LYS A 13 -10.02 -0.54 17.51
CA LYS A 13 -9.38 -1.67 18.19
C LYS A 13 -9.92 -3.05 17.79
N ASN A 14 -11.10 -3.12 17.17
CA ASN A 14 -11.65 -4.40 16.68
C ASN A 14 -10.95 -4.89 15.41
N PHE A 15 -10.30 -3.99 14.67
CA PHE A 15 -9.54 -4.34 13.48
C PHE A 15 -8.25 -5.07 13.82
N ILE A 16 -7.92 -6.05 13.00
CA ILE A 16 -6.67 -6.81 13.11
C ILE A 16 -5.56 -5.99 12.43
N SER A 17 -4.58 -5.52 13.22
CA SER A 17 -3.42 -4.83 12.68
C SER A 17 -2.63 -5.74 11.74
N GLY A 18 -2.18 -5.20 10.60
CA GLY A 18 -1.43 -5.96 9.60
C GLY A 18 -2.25 -7.02 8.86
N ILE A 19 -3.59 -7.02 8.94
CA ILE A 19 -4.45 -8.00 8.23
C ILE A 19 -4.20 -8.07 6.73
N TYR A 20 -3.78 -6.95 6.15
CA TYR A 20 -3.43 -6.82 4.74
C TYR A 20 -2.20 -7.63 4.33
N ASN A 21 -1.31 -8.00 5.25
CA ASN A 21 -0.10 -8.78 4.94
C ASN A 21 -0.40 -10.23 4.55
N TYR A 22 -1.60 -10.71 4.87
CA TYR A 22 -2.08 -12.08 4.57
C TYR A 22 -3.42 -12.04 3.81
N CYS A 23 -3.68 -10.93 3.12
CA CYS A 23 -4.90 -10.74 2.34
C CYS A 23 -4.69 -11.20 0.89
N ASP A 24 -5.51 -12.13 0.44
CA ASP A 24 -5.61 -12.60 -0.96
C ASP A 24 -6.68 -11.84 -1.77
N ARG A 25 -7.28 -10.80 -1.16
CA ARG A 25 -8.40 -10.01 -1.70
C ARG A 25 -9.67 -10.82 -1.99
N TRP A 26 -9.84 -12.03 -1.42
CA TRP A 26 -11.06 -12.82 -1.57
C TRP A 26 -12.12 -12.43 -0.52
N CYS A 27 -12.54 -11.17 -0.55
CA CYS A 27 -13.40 -10.57 0.48
C CYS A 27 -14.76 -11.25 0.63
N GLU A 28 -15.34 -11.81 -0.44
CA GLU A 28 -16.64 -12.48 -0.46
C GLU A 28 -16.66 -13.75 0.41
N ARG A 29 -15.50 -14.33 0.69
CA ARG A 29 -15.35 -15.53 1.51
C ARG A 29 -14.54 -15.31 2.79
N CYS A 30 -14.01 -14.11 2.98
CA CYS A 30 -13.11 -13.83 4.10
C CYS A 30 -13.89 -13.78 5.43
N PRO A 31 -13.56 -14.63 6.42
CA PRO A 31 -14.25 -14.64 7.72
C PRO A 31 -13.89 -13.43 8.59
N PHE A 32 -12.88 -12.66 8.20
CA PHE A 32 -12.39 -11.49 8.94
C PHE A 32 -12.94 -10.16 8.43
N THR A 33 -13.90 -10.15 7.51
CA THR A 33 -14.49 -8.92 6.94
C THR A 33 -14.96 -7.93 8.01
N SER A 34 -15.56 -8.41 9.11
CA SER A 34 -15.98 -7.56 10.24
C SER A 34 -14.84 -6.93 11.04
N ARG A 35 -13.61 -7.41 10.83
CA ARG A 35 -12.38 -6.99 11.54
C ARG A 35 -11.30 -6.50 10.57
N CYS A 36 -11.66 -6.18 9.33
CA CYS A 36 -10.73 -5.81 8.27
C CYS A 36 -10.94 -4.34 7.86
N MET A 37 -9.96 -3.48 8.19
CA MET A 37 -10.00 -2.07 7.79
C MET A 37 -10.02 -1.91 6.26
N ASN A 38 -9.26 -2.71 5.52
CA ASN A 38 -9.27 -2.68 4.05
C ASN A 38 -10.69 -2.92 3.51
N PHE A 39 -11.40 -3.90 4.07
CA PHE A 39 -12.75 -4.21 3.64
C PHE A 39 -13.74 -3.11 4.01
N ALA A 40 -13.63 -2.55 5.23
CA ALA A 40 -14.44 -1.42 5.66
C ALA A 40 -14.24 -0.20 4.75
N MET A 41 -13.00 0.09 4.36
CA MET A 41 -12.65 1.16 3.43
C MET A 41 -13.24 0.91 2.05
N THR A 42 -13.11 -0.29 1.48
CA THR A 42 -13.59 -0.60 0.12
C THR A 42 -15.12 -0.63 0.00
N ARG A 43 -15.86 -1.03 1.05
CA ARG A 43 -17.33 -1.03 1.02
C ARG A 43 -17.94 0.35 0.76
N GLU A 44 -17.28 1.42 1.19
CA GLU A 44 -17.74 2.78 0.91
C GLU A 44 -17.57 3.19 -0.57
N TYR A 45 -16.74 2.46 -1.34
CA TYR A 45 -16.46 2.74 -2.75
C TYR A 45 -17.12 1.75 -3.74
N SER A 46 -17.53 0.56 -3.29
CA SER A 46 -17.78 -0.58 -4.19
C SER A 46 -19.21 -0.76 -4.70
N ASP A 47 -20.19 -0.04 -4.16
CA ASP A 47 -21.60 -0.27 -4.54
C ASP A 47 -22.00 0.45 -5.85
N ASP A 48 -21.13 1.27 -6.44
CA ASP A 48 -21.32 1.88 -7.77
C ASP A 48 -20.61 1.04 -8.86
N PRO A 49 -21.35 0.35 -9.75
CA PRO A 49 -20.76 -0.40 -10.87
C PRO A 49 -19.91 0.45 -11.80
N GLU A 50 -20.22 1.75 -11.96
CA GLU A 50 -19.46 2.67 -12.82
C GLU A 50 -18.09 3.01 -12.24
N ALA A 51 -17.98 3.06 -10.91
CA ALA A 51 -16.72 3.27 -10.21
C ALA A 51 -15.78 2.06 -10.26
N ASN A 52 -16.25 0.92 -10.80
CA ASN A 52 -15.47 -0.32 -10.97
C ASN A 52 -15.08 -0.59 -12.45
N ASP A 53 -15.52 0.24 -13.40
CA ASP A 53 -15.15 0.13 -14.82
C ASP A 53 -13.91 0.98 -15.14
N ILE A 54 -12.81 0.32 -15.52
CA ILE A 54 -11.54 0.98 -15.87
C ILE A 54 -11.65 1.95 -17.05
N ASN A 55 -12.68 1.81 -17.91
CA ASN A 55 -12.92 2.70 -19.04
C ASN A 55 -13.77 3.92 -18.65
N ASN A 56 -14.29 3.95 -17.42
CA ASN A 56 -15.11 5.04 -16.93
C ASN A 56 -14.25 6.11 -16.24
N GLU A 57 -14.58 7.38 -16.46
CA GLU A 57 -13.90 8.50 -15.81
C GLU A 57 -14.03 8.46 -14.28
N LYS A 58 -15.19 8.03 -13.76
CA LYS A 58 -15.43 7.93 -12.31
C LYS A 58 -14.44 7.02 -11.60
N PHE A 59 -14.05 5.90 -12.24
CA PHE A 59 -13.01 5.01 -11.72
C PHE A 59 -11.70 5.78 -11.50
N TRP A 60 -11.26 6.55 -12.51
CA TRP A 60 -10.02 7.32 -12.44
C TRP A 60 -10.09 8.49 -11.45
N GLN A 61 -11.25 9.13 -11.32
CA GLN A 61 -11.48 10.16 -10.31
C GLN A 61 -11.35 9.57 -8.90
N SER A 62 -12.02 8.45 -8.62
CA SER A 62 -11.92 7.76 -7.32
C SER A 62 -10.50 7.32 -7.00
N LEU A 63 -9.78 6.76 -7.98
CA LEU A 63 -8.40 6.35 -7.82
C LEU A 63 -7.49 7.56 -7.50
N SER A 64 -7.67 8.67 -8.21
CA SER A 64 -6.92 9.92 -7.98
C SER A 64 -7.15 10.46 -6.57
N GLU A 65 -8.38 10.45 -6.08
CA GLU A 65 -8.72 10.87 -4.72
C GLU A 65 -8.03 10.02 -3.66
N ILE A 66 -8.00 8.69 -3.83
CA ILE A 66 -7.30 7.79 -2.90
C ILE A 66 -5.80 8.08 -2.87
N PHE A 67 -5.17 8.30 -4.03
CA PHE A 67 -3.74 8.65 -4.08
C PHE A 67 -3.45 9.99 -3.43
N LYS A 68 -4.32 10.99 -3.61
CA LYS A 68 -4.18 12.29 -2.98
C LYS A 68 -4.19 12.17 -1.45
N VAL A 69 -5.18 11.48 -0.88
CA VAL A 69 -5.27 11.28 0.58
C VAL A 69 -4.08 10.46 1.09
N THR A 70 -3.64 9.44 0.33
CA THR A 70 -2.47 8.64 0.68
C THR A 70 -1.21 9.51 0.75
N ARG A 71 -1.02 10.44 -0.20
CA ARG A 71 0.11 11.38 -0.19
C ARG A 71 0.07 12.29 1.03
N GLU A 72 -1.09 12.87 1.35
CA GLU A 72 -1.27 13.73 2.53
C GLU A 72 -0.92 13.00 3.84
N LEU A 73 -1.25 11.70 3.95
CA LEU A 73 -0.87 10.87 5.10
C LEU A 73 0.64 10.57 5.16
N LEU A 74 1.27 10.35 3.99
CA LEU A 74 2.71 10.09 3.91
C LEU A 74 3.53 11.33 4.26
N GLU A 75 3.14 12.50 3.75
CA GLU A 75 3.78 13.79 4.06
C GLU A 75 3.72 14.07 5.57
N GLU A 76 2.54 13.93 6.19
CA GLU A 76 2.37 14.09 7.64
C GLU A 76 3.22 13.10 8.45
N SER A 77 3.24 11.82 8.04
CA SER A 77 4.05 10.80 8.72
C SER A 77 5.56 11.08 8.58
N ALA A 78 6.00 11.57 7.41
CA ALA A 78 7.39 11.93 7.17
C ALA A 78 7.81 13.11 8.05
N GLU A 79 6.98 14.15 8.16
CA GLU A 79 7.19 15.28 9.07
C GLU A 79 7.31 14.81 10.54
N GLU A 80 6.39 13.97 11.00
CA GLU A 80 6.41 13.42 12.37
C GLU A 80 7.68 12.62 12.67
N MET A 81 8.21 11.91 11.66
CA MET A 81 9.44 11.11 11.76
C MET A 81 10.71 11.92 11.49
N GLY A 82 10.61 13.19 11.11
CA GLY A 82 11.76 14.01 10.70
C GLY A 82 12.44 13.52 9.42
N ILE A 83 11.68 12.93 8.49
CA ILE A 83 12.15 12.43 7.20
C ILE A 83 11.90 13.50 6.13
N ASP A 84 12.96 13.93 5.46
CA ASP A 84 12.86 14.79 4.27
C ASP A 84 12.69 13.92 3.01
N LEU A 85 11.51 13.99 2.39
CA LEU A 85 11.17 13.20 1.20
C LEU A 85 11.95 13.63 -0.05
N ASP A 86 12.48 14.85 -0.09
CA ASP A 86 13.21 15.40 -1.24
C ASP A 86 14.74 15.22 -1.11
N SER A 87 15.20 14.69 0.02
CA SER A 87 16.64 14.51 0.32
C SER A 87 17.31 13.32 -0.38
N ILE A 88 16.59 12.60 -1.24
CA ILE A 88 17.08 11.36 -1.85
C ILE A 88 18.17 11.66 -2.90
N ASP A 89 19.40 11.20 -2.65
CA ASP A 89 20.45 11.12 -3.68
C ASP A 89 20.22 9.87 -4.55
N TYR A 90 19.62 10.08 -5.72
CA TYR A 90 19.32 9.01 -6.67
C TYR A 90 20.57 8.32 -7.23
N GLU A 91 21.70 9.04 -7.36
CA GLU A 91 22.93 8.44 -7.86
C GLU A 91 23.53 7.50 -6.81
N GLU A 92 23.60 7.95 -5.56
CA GLU A 92 24.05 7.14 -4.44
C GLU A 92 23.15 5.91 -4.23
N ALA A 93 21.83 6.11 -4.21
CA ALA A 93 20.86 5.02 -4.04
C ALA A 93 20.99 3.96 -5.15
N SER A 94 21.16 4.39 -6.41
CA SER A 94 21.36 3.50 -7.56
C SER A 94 22.68 2.73 -7.47
N ARG A 95 23.76 3.38 -7.03
CA ARG A 95 25.06 2.71 -6.78
C ARG A 95 24.92 1.62 -5.70
N ASP A 96 24.27 1.95 -4.59
CA ASP A 96 24.04 1.02 -3.48
C ASP A 96 23.18 -0.19 -3.88
N GLU A 97 22.11 0.05 -4.64
CA GLU A 97 21.27 -1.01 -5.18
C GLU A 97 22.06 -1.92 -6.13
N GLY A 98 22.90 -1.36 -7.00
CA GLY A 98 23.79 -2.13 -7.87
C GLY A 98 24.80 -3.00 -7.12
N ILE A 99 25.30 -2.54 -5.96
CA ILE A 99 26.17 -3.34 -5.08
C ILE A 99 25.37 -4.49 -4.45
N LYS A 100 24.19 -4.19 -3.87
CA LYS A 100 23.31 -5.20 -3.25
C LYS A 100 22.93 -6.29 -4.23
N ASP A 101 22.57 -5.92 -5.47
CA ASP A 101 22.23 -6.88 -6.53
C ASP A 101 23.42 -7.77 -6.91
N LYS A 102 24.63 -7.22 -7.03
CA LYS A 102 25.85 -8.02 -7.27
C LYS A 102 26.12 -9.00 -6.14
N ILE A 103 25.94 -8.60 -4.88
CA ILE A 103 26.11 -9.47 -3.71
C ILE A 103 25.05 -10.59 -3.74
N ALA A 104 23.78 -10.23 -3.92
CA ALA A 104 22.67 -11.18 -3.97
C ALA A 104 22.87 -12.21 -5.09
N LYS A 105 23.20 -11.77 -6.31
CA LYS A 105 23.48 -12.66 -7.45
C LYS A 105 24.66 -13.60 -7.19
N ASN A 106 25.65 -13.16 -6.40
CA ASN A 106 26.83 -13.95 -6.10
C ASN A 106 26.68 -14.89 -4.90
N HIS A 107 25.64 -14.72 -4.09
CA HIS A 107 25.36 -15.53 -2.92
C HIS A 107 25.18 -17.01 -3.29
N SER A 108 25.66 -17.90 -2.42
CA SER A 108 25.65 -19.36 -2.66
C SER A 108 24.25 -19.90 -2.91
N CYS A 109 23.25 -19.46 -2.12
CA CYS A 109 21.86 -19.86 -2.31
C CYS A 109 21.30 -19.43 -3.68
N CYS A 110 21.58 -18.21 -4.13
CA CYS A 110 21.11 -17.72 -5.43
C CYS A 110 21.78 -18.46 -6.59
N LYS A 111 23.07 -18.82 -6.46
CA LYS A 111 23.77 -19.66 -7.45
C LYS A 111 23.22 -21.08 -7.48
N ALA A 112 22.91 -21.66 -6.33
CA ALA A 112 22.34 -23.01 -6.22
C ALA A 112 20.94 -23.05 -6.84
N ALA A 113 20.08 -22.08 -6.53
CA ALA A 113 18.72 -21.99 -7.06
C ALA A 113 18.67 -21.93 -8.60
N LYS A 114 19.65 -21.26 -9.25
CA LYS A 114 19.74 -21.18 -10.71
C LYS A 114 20.19 -22.46 -11.40
N ARG A 115 20.69 -23.46 -10.66
CA ARG A 115 21.16 -24.75 -11.20
C ARG A 115 20.08 -25.83 -11.18
N TYR A 116 18.98 -25.59 -10.45
CA TYR A 116 17.79 -26.44 -10.44
C TYR A 116 16.87 -26.02 -11.60
#